data_AF-A0A951Z839-F1
#
_entry.id   AF-A0A951Z839-F1
#
_cell.length_a   1.000
_cell.length_b   1.000
_cell.length_c   1.000
_cell.angle_alpha   90.00
_cell.angle_beta   90.00
_cell.angle_gamma   90.00
#
_symmetry.space_group_name_H-M   'P 1'
#
loop_
_entity.id
_entity.type
_entity.pdbx_description
1 polymer ?
#
loop_
_entity_poly.entity_id
_entity_poly.type
_entity_poly.pdbx_seq_one_letter_code
_entity_poly.pdbx_strand_id
1 'polypeptide(L)'
;MRKSDLPFGSEFSPSQIELRRVLELAHEHGGDWKAFEAAVRSNYFENHSTDDYSRGKLANNTKLGMIAYGIIDRDASLTDFGKELYEARETEEVLYRLLARHILLHLHGLTLVRCIQDMTVAGEEVNLTTLRDGLAVRGVHYPSGGKHPSMMRLWLAKAGVIVGSRWQVNEAKLKEVLGSDPDDYDLLAGFTTEQRAFLRALCNTGTTTPQPANELARLASMTYGVKFPEKSLPKLVLHALVEAGFIKAEKTTEGRGAKPFLVSPTEKLVAEVVEPLLQQLANQSDPKLLALLKRPLSGILEE
;
A
#
# COMPACT_ATOMS: atom_id res chain seq x y z
N MET A 1 -10.93 8.77 -16.55
CA MET A 1 -11.11 8.73 -15.08
C MET A 1 -9.87 8.12 -14.45
N ARG A 2 -9.34 8.71 -13.36
CA ARG A 2 -8.24 8.11 -12.59
C ARG A 2 -8.73 6.79 -11.96
N LYS A 3 -7.89 5.75 -11.99
CA LYS A 3 -8.18 4.46 -11.35
C LYS A 3 -8.08 4.61 -9.83
N SER A 4 -8.90 3.86 -9.09
CA SER A 4 -8.80 3.79 -7.62
C SER A 4 -7.42 3.21 -7.22
N ASP A 5 -6.81 3.81 -6.20
CA ASP A 5 -5.60 3.28 -5.56
C ASP A 5 -5.95 2.15 -4.57
N LEU A 6 -7.18 2.15 -4.03
CA LEU A 6 -7.71 1.03 -3.25
C LEU A 6 -8.16 -0.13 -4.16
N PRO A 7 -7.98 -1.39 -3.75
CA PRO A 7 -8.33 -2.56 -4.55
C PRO A 7 -9.82 -2.60 -4.83
N PHE A 8 -10.17 -3.02 -6.05
CA PHE A 8 -11.54 -3.37 -6.37
C PHE A 8 -12.00 -4.51 -5.45
N GLY A 9 -13.23 -4.42 -4.95
CA GLY A 9 -13.73 -5.39 -3.98
C GLY A 9 -15.24 -5.59 -4.03
N SER A 10 -15.91 -5.11 -5.09
CA SER A 10 -17.33 -5.40 -5.25
C SER A 10 -17.50 -6.92 -5.33
N GLU A 11 -18.45 -7.43 -4.56
CA GLU A 11 -18.82 -8.85 -4.40
C GLU A 11 -17.72 -9.73 -3.75
N PHE A 12 -16.49 -9.24 -3.66
CA PHE A 12 -15.44 -9.81 -2.83
C PHE A 12 -15.46 -9.19 -1.42
N SER A 13 -16.42 -9.62 -0.60
CA SER A 13 -16.51 -9.25 0.82
C SER A 13 -17.09 -10.37 1.67
N PRO A 14 -16.81 -10.41 3.00
CA PRO A 14 -17.40 -11.37 3.92
C PRO A 14 -18.94 -11.34 3.99
N SER A 15 -19.57 -10.28 3.49
CA SER A 15 -21.03 -10.16 3.45
C SER A 15 -21.67 -10.81 2.22
N GLN A 16 -20.84 -11.25 1.26
CA GLN A 16 -21.29 -11.85 -0.01
C GLN A 16 -20.70 -13.24 -0.21
N ILE A 17 -19.43 -13.45 0.19
CA ILE A 17 -18.71 -14.69 -0.05
C ILE A 17 -17.97 -15.16 1.21
N GLU A 18 -17.68 -16.46 1.23
CA GLU A 18 -16.82 -17.08 2.24
C GLU A 18 -15.41 -17.30 1.64
N LEU A 19 -14.40 -16.71 2.29
CA LEU A 19 -13.02 -16.72 1.77
C LEU A 19 -12.49 -18.15 1.58
N ARG A 20 -12.71 -19.03 2.56
CA ARG A 20 -12.35 -20.45 2.46
C ARG A 20 -12.93 -21.07 1.20
N ARG A 21 -14.24 -20.94 1.00
CA ARG A 21 -14.95 -21.59 -0.10
C ARG A 21 -14.51 -21.03 -1.45
N VAL A 22 -14.31 -19.71 -1.57
CA VAL A 22 -13.86 -19.15 -2.86
C VAL A 22 -12.41 -19.53 -3.20
N LEU A 23 -11.55 -19.75 -2.20
CA LEU A 23 -10.20 -20.30 -2.40
C LEU A 23 -10.24 -21.75 -2.89
N GLU A 24 -11.17 -22.57 -2.37
CA GLU A 24 -11.40 -23.94 -2.86
C GLU A 24 -11.84 -23.94 -4.32
N LEU A 25 -12.76 -23.06 -4.71
CA LEU A 25 -13.19 -22.94 -6.11
C LEU A 25 -12.05 -22.51 -7.03
N ALA A 26 -11.19 -21.59 -6.58
CA ALA A 26 -10.02 -21.15 -7.34
C ALA A 26 -8.96 -22.27 -7.47
N HIS A 27 -8.80 -23.09 -6.44
CA HIS A 27 -7.92 -24.25 -6.50
C HIS A 27 -8.46 -25.33 -7.46
N GLU A 28 -9.78 -25.59 -7.45
CA GLU A 28 -10.42 -26.60 -8.30
C GLU A 28 -10.46 -26.19 -9.78
N HIS A 29 -10.69 -24.92 -10.08
CA HIS A 29 -10.92 -24.41 -11.43
C HIS A 29 -9.82 -23.49 -11.96
N GLY A 30 -8.69 -23.39 -11.26
CA GLY A 30 -7.56 -22.54 -11.66
C GLY A 30 -7.05 -22.90 -13.07
N GLY A 31 -6.80 -21.88 -13.89
CA GLY A 31 -6.47 -22.03 -15.32
C GLY A 31 -7.70 -22.01 -16.24
N ASP A 32 -8.91 -22.18 -15.70
CA ASP A 32 -10.18 -21.99 -16.42
C ASP A 32 -11.06 -20.96 -15.69
N TRP A 33 -10.81 -19.69 -15.99
CA TRP A 33 -11.58 -18.60 -15.39
C TRP A 33 -13.08 -18.66 -15.66
N LYS A 34 -13.53 -19.33 -16.74
CA LYS A 34 -14.96 -19.47 -17.04
C LYS A 34 -15.61 -20.51 -16.13
N ALA A 35 -14.94 -21.65 -15.93
CA ALA A 35 -15.36 -22.65 -14.96
C ALA A 35 -15.39 -22.06 -13.55
N PHE A 36 -14.37 -21.29 -13.17
CA PHE A 36 -14.32 -20.57 -11.90
C PHE A 36 -15.51 -19.61 -11.73
N GLU A 37 -15.78 -18.74 -12.71
CA GLU A 37 -16.94 -17.82 -12.64
C GLU A 37 -18.27 -18.55 -12.55
N ALA A 38 -18.45 -19.64 -13.30
CA ALA A 38 -19.65 -20.46 -13.23
C ALA A 38 -19.83 -21.08 -11.83
N ALA A 39 -18.75 -21.58 -11.23
CA ALA A 39 -18.78 -22.15 -9.88
C ALA A 39 -19.09 -21.08 -8.83
N VAL A 40 -18.45 -19.89 -8.91
CA VAL A 40 -18.74 -18.75 -8.02
C VAL A 40 -20.20 -18.33 -8.14
N ARG A 41 -20.71 -18.20 -9.38
CA ARG A 41 -22.12 -17.87 -9.63
C ARG A 41 -23.05 -18.88 -8.96
N SER A 42 -22.81 -20.17 -9.20
CA SER A 42 -23.64 -21.25 -8.65
C SER A 42 -23.62 -21.26 -7.11
N ASN A 43 -22.46 -21.01 -6.49
CA ASN A 43 -22.33 -21.03 -5.02
C ASN A 43 -22.96 -19.81 -4.34
N TYR A 44 -22.85 -18.61 -4.92
CA TYR A 44 -23.20 -17.37 -4.21
C TYR A 44 -24.36 -16.58 -4.83
N PHE A 45 -24.56 -16.67 -6.15
CA PHE A 45 -25.41 -15.71 -6.87
C PHE A 45 -26.59 -16.35 -7.60
N GLU A 46 -26.71 -17.69 -7.64
CA GLU A 46 -27.75 -18.38 -8.40
C GLU A 46 -29.17 -17.95 -7.99
N ASN A 47 -29.38 -17.75 -6.69
CA ASN A 47 -30.67 -17.38 -6.11
C ASN A 47 -30.90 -15.86 -6.00
N HIS A 48 -30.01 -15.02 -6.53
CA HIS A 48 -30.24 -13.58 -6.54
C HIS A 48 -31.44 -13.22 -7.43
N SER A 49 -32.31 -12.34 -6.92
CA SER A 49 -33.50 -11.84 -7.62
C SER A 49 -33.14 -10.84 -8.72
N THR A 50 -32.44 -11.32 -9.75
CA THR A 50 -31.99 -10.54 -10.91
C THR A 50 -31.92 -11.44 -12.15
N ASP A 51 -31.63 -10.87 -13.32
CA ASP A 51 -31.47 -11.64 -14.55
C ASP A 51 -30.17 -12.44 -14.59
N ASP A 52 -30.11 -13.41 -15.51
CA ASP A 52 -28.98 -14.34 -15.64
C ASP A 52 -27.65 -13.64 -15.91
N TYR A 53 -27.71 -12.61 -16.75
CA TYR A 53 -26.57 -11.80 -17.15
C TYR A 53 -26.00 -11.02 -15.95
N SER A 54 -26.87 -10.48 -15.10
CA SER A 54 -26.51 -9.76 -13.88
C SER A 54 -25.91 -10.70 -12.84
N ARG A 55 -26.44 -11.92 -12.68
CA ARG A 55 -25.80 -12.95 -11.84
C ARG A 55 -24.38 -13.29 -12.32
N GLY A 56 -24.18 -13.41 -13.63
CA GLY A 56 -22.86 -13.59 -14.22
C GLY A 56 -21.90 -12.44 -13.90
N LYS A 57 -22.38 -11.19 -13.91
CA LYS A 57 -21.57 -10.02 -13.51
C LYS A 57 -21.14 -10.05 -12.05
N LEU A 58 -22.01 -10.50 -11.13
CA LEU A 58 -21.66 -10.60 -9.71
C LEU A 58 -20.52 -11.60 -9.48
N ALA A 59 -20.57 -12.74 -10.19
CA ALA A 59 -19.49 -13.72 -10.16
C ALA A 59 -18.18 -13.18 -10.74
N ASN A 60 -18.23 -12.49 -11.88
CA ASN A 60 -17.05 -11.83 -12.44
C ASN A 60 -16.51 -10.73 -11.51
N ASN A 61 -17.37 -9.96 -10.83
CA ASN A 61 -16.93 -8.97 -9.84
C ASN A 61 -16.14 -9.64 -8.69
N THR A 62 -16.57 -10.81 -8.23
CA THR A 62 -15.84 -11.60 -7.23
C THR A 62 -14.45 -11.97 -7.74
N LYS A 63 -14.34 -12.48 -8.97
CA LYS A 63 -13.04 -12.78 -9.62
C LYS A 63 -12.16 -11.53 -9.69
N LEU A 64 -12.69 -10.41 -10.17
CA LEU A 64 -11.95 -9.15 -10.27
C LEU A 64 -11.50 -8.63 -8.90
N GLY A 65 -12.30 -8.86 -7.85
CA GLY A 65 -11.93 -8.57 -6.47
C GLY A 65 -10.76 -9.42 -6.00
N MET A 66 -10.81 -10.74 -6.22
CA MET A 66 -9.70 -11.62 -5.85
C MET A 66 -8.40 -11.30 -6.61
N ILE A 67 -8.48 -10.90 -7.89
CA ILE A 67 -7.33 -10.39 -8.65
C ILE A 67 -6.79 -9.10 -8.01
N ALA A 68 -7.67 -8.15 -7.67
CA ALA A 68 -7.26 -6.88 -7.09
C ALA A 68 -6.64 -7.01 -5.69
N TYR A 69 -6.97 -8.08 -4.96
CA TYR A 69 -6.36 -8.45 -3.69
C TYR A 69 -5.14 -9.38 -3.86
N GLY A 70 -4.70 -9.63 -5.09
CA GLY A 70 -3.50 -10.43 -5.39
C GLY A 70 -3.62 -11.92 -5.09
N ILE A 71 -4.84 -12.45 -4.97
CA ILE A 71 -5.11 -13.85 -4.57
C ILE A 71 -5.08 -14.79 -5.78
N ILE A 72 -5.58 -14.33 -6.94
CA ILE A 72 -5.59 -15.11 -8.19
C ILE A 72 -5.08 -14.27 -9.37
N ASP A 73 -4.61 -14.96 -10.40
CA ASP A 73 -4.32 -14.40 -11.71
C ASP A 73 -5.59 -14.32 -12.59
N ARG A 74 -5.44 -13.77 -13.80
CA ARG A 74 -6.57 -13.52 -14.73
C ARG A 74 -7.29 -14.79 -15.18
N ASP A 75 -6.60 -15.91 -15.21
CA ASP A 75 -7.10 -17.25 -15.54
C ASP A 75 -7.69 -17.98 -14.33
N ALA A 76 -7.83 -17.29 -13.18
CA ALA A 76 -8.27 -17.80 -11.89
C ALA A 76 -7.30 -18.76 -11.19
N SER A 77 -6.06 -18.91 -11.68
CA SER A 77 -5.01 -19.63 -10.96
C SER A 77 -4.63 -18.91 -9.67
N LEU A 78 -4.43 -19.65 -8.57
CA LEU A 78 -3.93 -19.07 -7.31
C LEU A 78 -2.51 -18.51 -7.52
N THR A 79 -2.30 -17.26 -7.10
CA THR A 79 -0.95 -16.69 -6.97
C THR A 79 -0.22 -17.36 -5.81
N ASP A 80 1.06 -17.02 -5.58
CA ASP A 80 1.78 -17.54 -4.42
C ASP A 80 1.11 -17.12 -3.09
N PHE A 81 0.62 -15.88 -3.01
CA PHE A 81 -0.19 -15.44 -1.88
C PHE A 81 -1.53 -16.19 -1.79
N GLY A 82 -2.18 -16.46 -2.94
CA GLY A 82 -3.39 -17.28 -2.97
C GLY A 82 -3.19 -18.71 -2.48
N LYS A 83 -2.05 -19.34 -2.80
CA LYS A 83 -1.68 -20.66 -2.32
C LYS A 83 -1.44 -20.65 -0.81
N GLU A 84 -0.74 -19.64 -0.29
CA GLU A 84 -0.54 -19.45 1.15
C GLU A 84 -1.89 -19.36 1.89
N LEU A 85 -2.84 -18.57 1.38
CA LEU A 85 -4.19 -18.50 1.93
C LEU A 85 -4.93 -19.85 1.83
N TYR A 86 -4.79 -20.55 0.71
CA TYR A 86 -5.42 -21.86 0.51
C TYR A 86 -4.89 -22.91 1.49
N GLU A 87 -3.59 -22.91 1.80
CA GLU A 87 -3.00 -23.79 2.82
C GLU A 87 -3.53 -23.47 4.22
N ALA A 88 -3.74 -22.19 4.54
CA ALA A 88 -4.30 -21.74 5.81
C ALA A 88 -5.83 -21.91 5.96
N ARG A 89 -6.54 -22.33 4.90
CA ARG A 89 -8.02 -22.27 4.81
C ARG A 89 -8.78 -23.01 5.91
N GLU A 90 -8.16 -24.02 6.53
CA GLU A 90 -8.77 -24.84 7.58
C GLU A 90 -8.71 -24.15 8.96
N THR A 91 -7.88 -23.12 9.13
CA THR A 91 -7.75 -22.37 10.38
C THR A 91 -8.19 -20.93 10.17
N GLU A 92 -9.46 -20.64 10.50
CA GLU A 92 -10.11 -19.34 10.24
C GLU A 92 -9.30 -18.14 10.76
N GLU A 93 -8.76 -18.25 11.97
CA GLU A 93 -7.93 -17.20 12.57
C GLU A 93 -6.66 -16.91 11.76
N VAL A 94 -5.95 -17.96 11.34
CA VAL A 94 -4.72 -17.84 10.54
C VAL A 94 -5.05 -17.28 9.15
N LEU A 95 -6.09 -17.80 8.52
CA LEU A 95 -6.56 -17.37 7.20
C LEU A 95 -6.84 -15.85 7.18
N TYR A 96 -7.64 -15.35 8.12
CA TYR A 96 -7.97 -13.93 8.15
C TYR A 96 -6.83 -13.05 8.64
N ARG A 97 -5.96 -13.56 9.53
CA ARG A 97 -4.73 -12.84 9.90
C ARG A 97 -3.82 -12.62 8.68
N LEU A 98 -3.61 -13.65 7.85
CA LEU A 98 -2.81 -13.56 6.63
C LEU A 98 -3.40 -12.55 5.64
N LEU A 99 -4.71 -12.63 5.37
CA LEU A 99 -5.37 -11.68 4.47
C LEU A 99 -5.30 -10.24 5.01
N ALA A 100 -5.57 -10.04 6.30
CA ALA A 100 -5.50 -8.71 6.89
C ALA A 100 -4.09 -8.14 6.85
N ARG A 101 -3.07 -8.94 7.15
CA ARG A 101 -1.66 -8.53 7.05
C ARG A 101 -1.32 -8.10 5.62
N HIS A 102 -1.73 -8.86 4.62
CA HIS A 102 -1.53 -8.51 3.22
C HIS A 102 -2.23 -7.19 2.85
N ILE A 103 -3.49 -6.99 3.26
CA ILE A 103 -4.23 -5.75 3.04
C ILE A 103 -3.51 -4.55 3.65
N LEU A 104 -3.07 -4.67 4.90
CA LEU A 104 -2.41 -3.60 5.64
C LEU A 104 -1.11 -3.17 4.96
N LEU A 105 -0.29 -4.14 4.56
CA LEU A 105 1.06 -3.90 4.04
C LEU A 105 1.12 -3.59 2.54
N HIS A 106 0.21 -4.13 1.73
CA HIS A 106 0.34 -4.10 0.26
C HIS A 106 -0.81 -3.39 -0.46
N LEU A 107 -1.94 -3.16 0.19
CA LEU A 107 -3.16 -2.66 -0.45
C LEU A 107 -3.64 -1.32 0.15
N HIS A 108 -2.72 -0.50 0.66
CA HIS A 108 -3.03 0.77 1.36
C HIS A 108 -3.89 0.62 2.63
N GLY A 109 -3.99 -0.58 3.19
CA GLY A 109 -4.76 -0.81 4.42
C GLY A 109 -4.22 -0.05 5.62
N LEU A 110 -2.90 0.08 5.77
CA LEU A 110 -2.32 0.85 6.88
C LEU A 110 -2.62 2.35 6.75
N THR A 111 -2.54 2.91 5.53
CA THR A 111 -2.93 4.30 5.26
C THR A 111 -4.42 4.55 5.57
N LEU A 112 -5.29 3.58 5.25
CA LEU A 112 -6.70 3.60 5.62
C LEU A 112 -6.90 3.64 7.14
N VAL A 113 -6.26 2.72 7.86
CA VAL A 113 -6.34 2.62 9.33
C VAL A 113 -5.87 3.92 10.00
N ARG A 114 -4.75 4.47 9.56
CA ARG A 114 -4.21 5.74 10.07
C ARG A 114 -5.13 6.92 9.81
N CYS A 115 -5.69 7.01 8.60
CA CYS A 115 -6.68 8.03 8.29
C CYS A 115 -7.87 7.97 9.25
N ILE A 116 -8.35 6.76 9.57
CA ILE A 116 -9.45 6.55 10.51
C ILE A 116 -9.06 6.98 11.94
N GLN A 117 -7.87 6.61 12.40
CA GLN A 117 -7.35 6.99 13.71
C GLN A 117 -7.24 8.52 13.84
N ASP A 118 -6.62 9.18 12.86
CA ASP A 118 -6.44 10.64 12.86
C ASP A 118 -7.78 11.39 12.89
N MET A 119 -8.74 10.95 12.08
CA MET A 119 -10.11 11.49 12.10
C MET A 119 -10.79 11.27 13.46
N THR A 120 -10.63 10.09 14.04
CA THR A 120 -11.22 9.76 15.35
C THR A 120 -10.63 10.63 16.46
N VAL A 121 -9.30 10.83 16.46
CA VAL A 121 -8.60 11.72 17.41
C VAL A 121 -9.03 13.18 17.23
N ALA A 122 -9.27 13.62 15.99
CA ALA A 122 -9.79 14.94 15.69
C ALA A 122 -11.28 15.13 16.03
N GLY A 123 -11.97 14.07 16.47
CA GLY A 123 -13.41 14.10 16.74
C GLY A 123 -14.26 14.20 15.48
N GLU A 124 -13.70 13.88 14.30
CA GLU A 124 -14.40 13.89 13.03
C GLU A 124 -15.25 12.62 12.86
N GLU A 125 -16.40 12.76 12.20
CA GLU A 125 -17.22 11.61 11.84
C GLU A 125 -16.56 10.83 10.69
N VAL A 126 -16.25 9.55 10.92
CA VAL A 126 -15.70 8.67 9.90
C VAL A 126 -16.80 8.05 9.06
N ASN A 127 -16.94 8.50 7.80
CA ASN A 127 -17.85 7.95 6.80
C ASN A 127 -17.18 7.96 5.41
N LEU A 128 -17.82 7.36 4.39
CA LEU A 128 -17.22 7.26 3.05
C LEU A 128 -16.94 8.60 2.35
N THR A 129 -17.58 9.68 2.78
CA THR A 129 -17.33 11.03 2.25
C THR A 129 -16.11 11.64 2.92
N THR A 130 -16.09 11.70 4.25
CA THR A 130 -14.98 12.28 5.03
C THR A 130 -13.69 11.47 4.88
N LEU A 131 -13.80 10.14 4.83
CA LEU A 131 -12.68 9.24 4.60
C LEU A 131 -12.04 9.44 3.22
N ARG A 132 -12.83 9.78 2.20
CA ARG A 132 -12.31 10.07 0.87
C ARG A 132 -11.41 11.29 0.89
N ASP A 133 -11.87 12.34 1.56
CA ASP A 133 -11.14 13.60 1.64
C ASP A 133 -9.87 13.40 2.47
N GLY A 134 -9.96 12.68 3.60
CA GLY A 134 -8.81 12.32 4.42
C GLY A 134 -7.77 11.46 3.69
N LEU A 135 -8.21 10.48 2.90
CA LEU A 135 -7.31 9.66 2.08
C LEU A 135 -6.70 10.44 0.91
N ALA A 136 -7.45 11.36 0.29
CA ALA A 136 -6.95 12.20 -0.78
C ALA A 136 -5.81 13.11 -0.31
N VAL A 137 -5.90 13.66 0.92
CA VAL A 137 -4.79 14.42 1.55
C VAL A 137 -3.54 13.56 1.74
N ARG A 138 -3.71 12.24 1.93
CA ARG A 138 -2.64 11.24 2.04
C ARG A 138 -2.19 10.68 0.68
N GLY A 139 -2.69 11.25 -0.43
CA GLY A 139 -2.35 10.86 -1.79
C GLY A 139 -3.08 9.62 -2.33
N VAL A 140 -4.01 9.05 -1.56
CA VAL A 140 -4.79 7.86 -1.94
C VAL A 140 -6.13 8.30 -2.52
N HIS A 141 -6.36 7.94 -3.78
CA HIS A 141 -7.59 8.25 -4.50
C HIS A 141 -8.53 7.05 -4.59
N TYR A 142 -9.83 7.29 -4.42
CA TYR A 142 -10.87 6.40 -4.91
C TYR A 142 -12.10 7.21 -5.38
N PRO A 143 -12.93 6.65 -6.28
CA PRO A 143 -14.11 7.34 -6.82
C PRO A 143 -15.16 7.67 -5.76
N SER A 144 -15.93 8.76 -5.95
CA SER A 144 -16.92 9.22 -4.97
C SER A 144 -18.04 8.21 -4.68
N GLY A 145 -18.42 7.37 -5.65
CA GLY A 145 -19.35 6.25 -5.48
C GLY A 145 -18.67 4.90 -5.18
N GLY A 146 -17.35 4.88 -5.00
CA GLY A 146 -16.58 3.68 -4.77
C GLY A 146 -16.78 3.11 -3.37
N LYS A 147 -17.11 1.82 -3.29
CA LYS A 147 -17.28 1.09 -2.01
C LYS A 147 -16.00 0.38 -1.55
N HIS A 148 -14.87 0.59 -2.22
CA HIS A 148 -13.60 -0.09 -1.94
C HIS A 148 -13.16 -0.04 -0.46
N PRO A 149 -13.19 1.13 0.23
CA PRO A 149 -12.84 1.18 1.64
C PRO A 149 -13.76 0.32 2.51
N SER A 150 -15.05 0.23 2.16
CA SER A 150 -16.02 -0.58 2.92
C SER A 150 -15.73 -2.08 2.80
N MET A 151 -15.34 -2.54 1.60
CA MET A 151 -15.01 -3.95 1.38
C MET A 151 -13.73 -4.33 2.12
N MET A 152 -12.72 -3.47 2.04
CA MET A 152 -11.48 -3.62 2.82
C MET A 152 -11.75 -3.64 4.33
N ARG A 153 -12.62 -2.73 4.82
CA ARG A 153 -13.04 -2.68 6.23
C ARG A 153 -13.64 -4.01 6.69
N LEU A 154 -14.50 -4.62 5.88
CA LEU A 154 -15.15 -5.89 6.23
C LEU A 154 -14.11 -7.01 6.35
N TRP A 155 -13.11 -7.08 5.48
CA TRP A 155 -12.02 -8.06 5.60
C TRP A 155 -11.14 -7.81 6.83
N LEU A 156 -10.77 -6.57 7.11
CA LEU A 156 -10.03 -6.21 8.32
C LEU A 156 -10.83 -6.51 9.60
N ALA A 157 -12.16 -6.41 9.54
CA ALA A 157 -13.04 -6.78 10.65
C ALA A 157 -13.06 -8.30 10.91
N LYS A 158 -12.92 -9.15 9.89
CA LYS A 158 -12.78 -10.61 10.08
C LYS A 158 -11.51 -10.99 10.84
N ALA A 159 -10.46 -10.18 10.75
CA ALA A 159 -9.25 -10.32 11.56
C ALA A 159 -9.30 -9.57 12.90
N GLY A 160 -10.40 -8.86 13.21
CA GLY A 160 -10.56 -8.09 14.45
C GLY A 160 -9.79 -6.76 14.50
N VAL A 161 -9.16 -6.34 13.39
CA VAL A 161 -8.43 -5.06 13.30
C VAL A 161 -9.39 -3.87 13.35
N ILE A 162 -10.57 -4.02 12.72
CA ILE A 162 -11.66 -3.05 12.82
C ILE A 162 -12.81 -3.70 13.59
N VAL A 163 -13.30 -3.02 14.62
CA VAL A 163 -14.34 -3.55 15.52
C VAL A 163 -15.62 -2.72 15.45
N GLY A 164 -16.75 -3.38 15.71
CA GLY A 164 -18.05 -2.73 15.73
C GLY A 164 -18.56 -2.24 14.37
N SER A 165 -19.63 -1.45 14.41
CA SER A 165 -20.29 -0.88 13.24
C SER A 165 -19.72 0.47 12.80
N ARG A 166 -19.01 1.16 13.71
CA ARG A 166 -18.31 2.42 13.47
C ARG A 166 -16.85 2.08 13.22
N TRP A 167 -16.19 2.77 12.29
CA TRP A 167 -14.79 2.58 11.88
C TRP A 167 -13.80 2.68 13.05
N GLN A 168 -13.83 1.73 13.98
CA GLN A 168 -13.06 1.75 15.20
C GLN A 168 -11.91 0.77 15.05
N VAL A 169 -10.70 1.26 15.26
CA VAL A 169 -9.48 0.46 15.15
C VAL A 169 -9.18 -0.20 16.48
N ASN A 170 -8.86 -1.49 16.45
CA ASN A 170 -8.35 -2.24 17.58
C ASN A 170 -6.82 -2.29 17.51
N GLU A 171 -6.16 -1.40 18.25
CA GLU A 171 -4.69 -1.27 18.25
C GLU A 171 -3.96 -2.58 18.62
N ALA A 172 -4.50 -3.31 19.59
CA ALA A 172 -3.90 -4.56 20.04
C ALA A 172 -3.92 -5.59 18.92
N LYS A 173 -5.06 -5.71 18.20
CA LYS A 173 -5.19 -6.65 17.08
C LYS A 173 -4.42 -6.18 15.85
N LEU A 174 -4.34 -4.87 15.60
CA LEU A 174 -3.50 -4.30 14.55
C LEU A 174 -2.02 -4.68 14.76
N LYS A 175 -1.49 -4.49 15.97
CA LYS A 175 -0.13 -4.90 16.36
C LYS A 175 0.07 -6.41 16.21
N GLU A 176 -0.87 -7.21 16.69
CA GLU A 176 -0.82 -8.67 16.60
C GLU A 176 -0.78 -9.17 15.14
N VAL A 177 -1.60 -8.60 14.26
CA VAL A 177 -1.65 -8.98 12.83
C VAL A 177 -0.38 -8.58 12.10
N LEU A 178 0.20 -7.44 12.44
CA LEU A 178 1.42 -6.94 11.84
C LEU A 178 2.66 -7.70 12.33
N GLY A 179 2.68 -8.12 13.60
CA GLY A 179 3.80 -8.82 14.22
C GLY A 179 4.92 -7.89 14.74
N SER A 180 4.79 -6.59 14.54
CA SER A 180 5.61 -5.53 15.15
C SER A 180 4.77 -4.26 15.34
N ASP A 181 5.37 -3.15 15.80
CA ASP A 181 4.61 -1.92 16.00
C ASP A 181 4.15 -1.35 14.63
N PRO A 182 2.89 -0.91 14.48
CA PRO A 182 2.40 -0.23 13.29
C PRO A 182 3.26 0.97 12.86
N ASP A 183 3.99 1.59 13.78
CA ASP A 183 4.94 2.66 13.49
C ASP A 183 6.23 2.16 12.83
N ASP A 184 6.61 0.90 13.04
CA ASP A 184 7.75 0.27 12.37
C ASP A 184 7.48 0.05 10.86
N TYR A 185 6.22 -0.17 10.49
CA TYR A 185 5.81 -0.42 9.09
C TYR A 185 5.57 0.84 8.28
N ASP A 186 5.60 2.00 8.92
CA ASP A 186 5.32 3.28 8.28
C ASP A 186 6.44 4.29 8.50
N LEU A 187 7.65 3.79 8.26
CA LEU A 187 8.91 4.54 8.29
C LEU A 187 8.83 5.84 7.46
N LEU A 188 7.96 5.94 6.46
CA LEU A 188 7.70 7.18 5.73
C LEU A 188 6.43 7.94 6.14
N ALA A 189 5.33 7.33 6.60
CA ALA A 189 4.17 8.14 6.96
C ALA A 189 4.30 8.88 8.30
N GLY A 190 5.18 8.41 9.20
CA GLY A 190 5.57 9.18 10.39
C GLY A 190 6.31 10.49 10.06
N PHE A 191 6.87 10.59 8.85
CA PHE A 191 7.52 11.80 8.38
C PHE A 191 6.55 12.80 7.77
N THR A 192 6.85 14.09 7.86
CA THR A 192 6.07 15.13 7.18
C THR A 192 6.14 14.99 5.66
N THR A 193 5.25 15.66 4.95
CA THR A 193 5.25 15.66 3.47
C THR A 193 6.58 16.15 2.89
N GLU A 194 7.20 17.15 3.52
CA GLU A 194 8.53 17.67 3.19
C GLU A 194 9.62 16.62 3.39
N GLN A 195 9.62 15.94 4.54
CA GLN A 195 10.60 14.90 4.87
C GLN A 195 10.50 13.70 3.91
N ARG A 196 9.29 13.24 3.60
CA ARG A 196 9.05 12.20 2.59
C ARG A 196 9.53 12.63 1.20
N ALA A 197 9.15 13.83 0.75
CA ALA A 197 9.54 14.34 -0.55
C ALA A 197 11.06 14.50 -0.66
N PHE A 198 11.72 14.90 0.44
CA PHE A 198 13.17 15.01 0.52
C PHE A 198 13.86 13.64 0.39
N LEU A 199 13.43 12.62 1.13
CA LEU A 199 13.98 11.27 1.02
C LEU A 199 13.78 10.68 -0.38
N ARG A 200 12.61 10.90 -0.99
CA ARG A 200 12.34 10.44 -2.36
C ARG A 200 13.23 11.14 -3.38
N ALA A 201 13.43 12.45 -3.26
CA ALA A 201 14.34 13.19 -4.14
C ALA A 201 15.79 12.70 -3.98
N LEU A 202 16.24 12.44 -2.75
CA LEU A 202 17.56 11.88 -2.48
C LEU A 202 17.72 10.51 -3.15
N CYS A 203 16.75 9.60 -2.99
CA CYS A 203 16.78 8.29 -3.64
C CYS A 203 16.78 8.41 -5.18
N ASN A 204 15.99 9.34 -5.73
CA ASN A 204 15.88 9.56 -7.17
C ASN A 204 17.17 10.06 -7.83
N THR A 205 18.12 10.61 -7.07
CA THR A 205 19.43 10.99 -7.63
C THR A 205 20.29 9.79 -7.96
N GLY A 206 19.97 8.60 -7.44
CA GLY A 206 20.79 7.39 -7.56
C GLY A 206 22.20 7.52 -6.98
N THR A 207 22.47 8.60 -6.24
CA THR A 207 23.82 8.98 -5.80
C THR A 207 23.96 8.73 -4.30
N THR A 208 24.97 7.96 -3.91
CA THR A 208 25.27 7.65 -2.51
C THR A 208 26.26 8.63 -1.86
N THR A 209 26.94 9.45 -2.67
CA THR A 209 27.89 10.46 -2.18
C THR A 209 27.16 11.70 -1.62
N PRO A 210 27.80 12.50 -0.76
CA PRO A 210 27.19 13.70 -0.19
C PRO A 210 26.77 14.74 -1.24
N GLN A 211 25.55 15.27 -1.11
CA GLN A 211 24.92 16.21 -2.04
C GLN A 211 24.37 17.44 -1.32
N PRO A 212 24.31 18.63 -1.96
CA PRO A 212 23.77 19.84 -1.32
C PRO A 212 22.28 19.72 -0.99
N ALA A 213 21.92 19.91 0.29
CA ALA A 213 20.54 19.77 0.77
C ALA A 213 19.56 20.75 0.12
N ASN A 214 20.01 21.96 -0.24
CA ASN A 214 19.19 22.95 -0.94
C ASN A 214 18.85 22.53 -2.38
N GLU A 215 19.76 21.83 -3.06
CA GLU A 215 19.51 21.29 -4.40
C GLU A 215 18.54 20.12 -4.33
N LEU A 216 18.70 19.24 -3.35
CA LEU A 216 17.75 18.15 -3.07
C LEU A 216 16.34 18.68 -2.72
N ALA A 217 16.25 19.73 -1.90
CA ALA A 217 14.98 20.37 -1.59
C ALA A 217 14.34 21.00 -2.84
N ARG A 218 15.14 21.62 -3.71
CA ARG A 218 14.66 22.18 -4.98
C ARG A 218 14.16 21.08 -5.93
N LEU A 219 14.91 19.99 -6.05
CA LEU A 219 14.52 18.82 -6.83
C LEU A 219 13.19 18.25 -6.30
N ALA A 220 13.09 18.05 -4.98
CA ALA A 220 11.87 17.59 -4.33
C ALA A 220 10.67 18.54 -4.58
N SER A 221 10.89 19.86 -4.54
CA SER A 221 9.86 20.84 -4.88
C SER A 221 9.38 20.71 -6.32
N MET A 222 10.29 20.56 -7.27
CA MET A 222 9.97 20.44 -8.70
C MET A 222 9.28 19.12 -9.03
N THR A 223 9.72 18.01 -8.42
CA THR A 223 9.21 16.67 -8.72
C THR A 223 7.90 16.36 -8.00
N TYR A 224 7.72 16.84 -6.76
CA TYR A 224 6.61 16.45 -5.90
C TYR A 224 5.69 17.61 -5.49
N GLY A 225 5.96 18.84 -5.94
CA GLY A 225 5.09 20.00 -5.67
C GLY A 225 5.09 20.49 -4.22
N VAL A 226 6.11 20.13 -3.43
CA VAL A 226 6.22 20.51 -2.01
C VAL A 226 7.06 21.78 -1.83
N LYS A 227 6.63 22.71 -0.97
CA LYS A 227 7.40 23.90 -0.65
C LYS A 227 8.28 23.67 0.57
N PHE A 228 9.58 23.90 0.44
CA PHE A 228 10.51 23.77 1.55
C PHE A 228 10.79 25.13 2.22
N PRO A 229 10.89 25.16 3.55
CA PRO A 229 11.26 26.37 4.27
C PRO A 229 12.79 26.54 4.26
N GLU A 230 13.33 27.27 3.28
CA GLU A 230 14.78 27.36 3.02
C GLU A 230 15.63 27.69 4.26
N LYS A 231 15.17 28.62 5.10
CA LYS A 231 15.91 29.05 6.31
C LYS A 231 15.86 28.04 7.46
N SER A 232 14.84 27.20 7.52
CA SER A 232 14.63 26.23 8.60
C SER A 232 14.65 24.78 8.13
N LEU A 233 15.06 24.53 6.88
CA LEU A 233 15.22 23.21 6.27
C LEU A 233 16.01 22.25 7.18
N PRO A 234 17.15 22.63 7.81
CA PRO A 234 17.85 21.73 8.71
C PRO A 234 16.99 21.30 9.90
N LYS A 235 16.33 22.27 10.56
CA LYS A 235 15.55 22.04 11.77
C LYS A 235 14.26 21.26 11.51
N LEU A 236 13.55 21.58 10.43
CA LEU A 236 12.23 21.02 10.13
C LEU A 236 12.27 19.72 9.32
N VAL A 237 13.37 19.49 8.60
CA VAL A 237 13.50 18.33 7.70
C VAL A 237 14.71 17.49 8.07
N LEU A 238 15.92 18.03 7.99
CA LEU A 238 17.13 17.21 8.03
C LEU A 238 17.36 16.54 9.39
N HIS A 239 17.15 17.26 10.50
CA HIS A 239 17.44 16.72 11.83
C HIS A 239 16.59 15.50 12.16
N ALA A 240 15.29 15.53 11.84
CA ALA A 240 14.39 14.39 12.05
C ALA A 240 14.82 13.17 11.22
N LEU A 241 15.27 13.39 9.99
CA LEU A 241 15.75 12.32 9.10
C LEU A 241 17.09 11.74 9.56
N VAL A 242 17.98 12.56 10.13
CA VAL A 242 19.25 12.12 10.75
C VAL A 242 18.97 11.32 12.02
N GLU A 243 18.09 11.83 12.89
CA GLU A 243 17.70 11.19 14.15
C GLU A 243 17.06 9.81 13.90
N ALA A 244 16.22 9.71 12.87
CA ALA A 244 15.65 8.45 12.44
C ALA A 244 16.65 7.53 11.68
N GLY A 245 17.86 8.00 11.40
CA GLY A 245 18.95 7.21 10.82
C GLY A 245 18.90 7.03 9.30
N PHE A 246 18.07 7.80 8.57
CA PHE A 246 17.90 7.66 7.12
C PHE A 246 18.93 8.43 6.29
N ILE A 247 19.50 9.49 6.86
CA ILE A 247 20.50 10.30 6.17
C ILE A 247 21.65 10.62 7.11
N LYS A 248 22.83 10.88 6.52
CA LYS A 248 23.90 11.63 7.18
C LYS A 248 23.86 13.05 6.67
N ALA A 249 23.98 14.04 7.56
CA ALA A 249 24.03 15.45 7.21
C ALA A 249 25.26 16.11 7.83
N GLU A 250 26.14 16.66 7.00
CA GLU A 250 27.39 17.30 7.42
C GLU A 250 27.36 18.78 7.09
N LYS A 251 27.85 19.61 8.03
CA LYS A 251 28.06 21.03 7.76
C LYS A 251 29.34 21.21 6.96
N THR A 252 29.28 22.08 5.95
CA THR A 252 30.43 22.41 5.13
C THR A 252 31.45 23.36 5.81
N THR A 253 31.11 24.00 6.94
CA THR A 253 32.01 24.91 7.71
C THR A 253 31.54 25.13 9.17
N GLU A 254 32.47 25.45 10.09
CA GLU A 254 32.22 25.79 11.51
C GLU A 254 31.86 27.26 11.79
N GLY A 255 31.99 28.16 10.80
CA GLY A 255 31.76 29.61 10.95
C GLY A 255 30.41 30.15 10.43
N ARG A 256 30.11 31.43 10.70
CA ARG A 256 28.94 32.18 10.17
C ARG A 256 29.07 32.41 8.65
N GLY A 257 28.85 31.38 7.85
CA GLY A 257 28.76 31.44 6.39
C GLY A 257 27.74 30.43 5.88
N ALA A 258 26.77 30.88 5.09
CA ALA A 258 25.54 30.16 4.73
C ALA A 258 25.73 29.12 3.60
N LYS A 259 26.68 28.19 3.74
CA LYS A 259 26.76 27.04 2.83
C LYS A 259 25.79 25.93 3.24
N PRO A 260 25.12 25.26 2.29
CA PRO A 260 24.11 24.24 2.57
C PRO A 260 24.73 22.99 3.18
N PHE A 261 23.96 22.25 3.98
CA PHE A 261 24.35 20.93 4.46
C PHE A 261 24.62 19.98 3.29
N LEU A 262 25.62 19.12 3.44
CA LEU A 262 25.82 17.98 2.54
C LEU A 262 25.11 16.77 3.12
N VAL A 263 24.32 16.09 2.29
CA VAL A 263 23.47 14.98 2.70
C VAL A 263 23.77 13.74 1.88
N SER A 264 23.88 12.58 2.54
CA SER A 264 24.03 11.28 1.89
C SER A 264 23.03 10.27 2.46
N PRO A 265 22.55 9.31 1.64
CA PRO A 265 21.69 8.23 2.12
C PRO A 265 22.48 7.28 3.03
N THR A 266 21.83 6.73 4.05
CA THR A 266 22.40 5.64 4.86
C THR A 266 22.04 4.27 4.27
N GLU A 267 22.74 3.23 4.73
CA GLU A 267 22.37 1.83 4.44
C GLU A 267 20.94 1.52 4.89
N LYS A 268 20.50 2.11 6.01
CA LYS A 268 19.12 2.00 6.50
C LYS A 268 18.11 2.50 5.47
N LEU A 269 18.33 3.67 4.86
CA LEU A 269 17.45 4.17 3.81
C LEU A 269 17.38 3.25 2.59
N VAL A 270 18.52 2.65 2.23
CA VAL A 270 18.56 1.73 1.10
C VAL A 270 17.76 0.47 1.42
N ALA A 271 18.04 -0.18 2.54
CA ALA A 271 17.41 -1.44 2.94
C ALA A 271 15.92 -1.30 3.24
N GLU A 272 15.50 -0.21 3.87
CA GLU A 272 14.13 -0.06 4.37
C GLU A 272 13.19 0.69 3.43
N VAL A 273 13.72 1.46 2.47
CA VAL A 273 12.91 2.27 1.55
C VAL A 273 13.18 1.93 0.10
N VAL A 274 14.44 1.95 -0.33
CA VAL A 274 14.80 1.77 -1.73
C VAL A 274 14.59 0.32 -2.18
N GLU A 275 15.10 -0.65 -1.43
CA GLU A 275 14.99 -2.08 -1.78
C GLU A 275 13.53 -2.58 -1.82
N PRO A 276 12.66 -2.29 -0.85
CA PRO A 276 11.26 -2.70 -0.91
C PRO A 276 10.52 -2.09 -2.11
N LEU A 277 10.79 -0.82 -2.44
CA LEU A 277 10.23 -0.16 -3.62
C LEU A 277 10.72 -0.81 -4.92
N LEU A 278 12.01 -1.13 -5.01
CA LEU A 278 12.58 -1.81 -6.17
C LEU A 278 12.04 -3.24 -6.31
N GLN A 279 11.84 -3.97 -5.21
CA GLN A 279 11.21 -5.30 -5.23
C GLN A 279 9.74 -5.23 -5.62
N GLN A 280 9.01 -4.22 -5.16
CA GLN A 280 7.62 -3.99 -5.57
C GLN A 280 7.54 -3.69 -7.08
N LEU A 281 8.45 -2.86 -7.60
CA LEU A 281 8.57 -2.60 -9.04
C LEU A 281 9.04 -3.85 -9.80
N ALA A 282 9.87 -4.68 -9.18
CA ALA A 282 10.33 -5.96 -9.72
C ALA A 282 9.19 -6.94 -9.96
N ASN A 283 8.30 -7.05 -8.99
CA ASN A 283 7.14 -7.92 -9.09
C ASN A 283 6.09 -7.39 -10.10
N GLN A 284 6.26 -6.18 -10.62
CA GLN A 284 5.38 -5.53 -11.59
C GLN A 284 6.01 -5.36 -12.99
N SER A 285 7.31 -5.63 -13.15
CA SER A 285 8.06 -5.35 -14.37
C SER A 285 8.73 -6.61 -14.93
N ASP A 286 8.86 -6.68 -16.27
CA ASP A 286 9.57 -7.77 -16.95
C ASP A 286 10.99 -7.98 -16.36
N PRO A 287 11.43 -9.23 -16.09
CA PRO A 287 12.77 -9.52 -15.56
C PRO A 287 13.93 -8.85 -16.30
N LYS A 288 13.80 -8.59 -17.61
CA LYS A 288 14.81 -7.85 -18.39
C LYS A 288 14.88 -6.38 -18.02
N LEU A 289 13.74 -5.73 -17.79
CA LEU A 289 13.67 -4.34 -17.35
C LEU A 289 14.32 -4.16 -15.97
N LEU A 290 14.23 -5.18 -15.11
CA LEU A 290 14.86 -5.16 -13.79
C LEU A 290 16.37 -5.28 -13.80
N ALA A 291 16.90 -6.09 -14.72
CA ALA A 291 18.34 -6.14 -14.93
C ALA A 291 18.89 -4.77 -15.37
N LEU A 292 18.11 -4.00 -16.13
CA LEU A 292 18.46 -2.65 -16.57
C LEU A 292 18.33 -1.61 -15.45
N LEU A 293 17.28 -1.68 -14.62
CA LEU A 293 17.07 -0.74 -13.50
C LEU A 293 18.16 -0.80 -12.41
N LYS A 294 18.87 -1.93 -12.31
CA LYS A 294 20.00 -2.10 -11.38
C LYS A 294 21.34 -1.64 -11.96
N ARG A 295 21.39 -1.24 -13.24
CA ARG A 295 22.60 -0.76 -13.89
C ARG A 295 22.65 0.77 -13.90
N PRO A 296 23.83 1.38 -13.74
CA PRO A 296 23.99 2.81 -13.98
C PRO A 296 23.66 3.13 -15.45
N LEU A 297 23.09 4.31 -15.69
CA LEU A 297 22.58 4.73 -17.01
C LEU A 297 23.63 4.64 -18.13
N SER A 298 24.91 4.86 -17.78
CA SER A 298 26.05 4.73 -18.70
C SER A 298 26.23 3.30 -19.23
N GLY A 299 25.92 2.28 -18.43
CA GLY A 299 25.99 0.87 -18.83
C GLY A 299 24.73 0.34 -19.51
N ILE A 300 23.68 1.17 -19.66
CA ILE A 300 22.44 0.83 -20.38
C ILE A 300 22.54 1.22 -21.87
N LEU A 301 23.36 2.22 -22.20
CA LEU A 301 23.45 2.79 -23.55
C LEU A 301 24.48 2.08 -24.46
N GLU A 302 25.20 1.09 -23.96
CA GLU A 302 26.24 0.34 -24.68
C GLU A 302 25.76 -1.02 -25.24
N GLU A 303 24.49 -1.40 -25.01
CA GLU A 303 23.80 -2.58 -25.58
C GLU A 303 22.71 -2.16 -26.59
#